data_AF-A0A3Q2PSR9-F1
#
_entry.id   AF-A0A3Q2PSR9-F1
#
_cell.length_a   1.000
_cell.length_b   1.000
_cell.length_c   1.000
_cell.angle_alpha   90.00
_cell.angle_beta   90.00
_cell.angle_gamma   90.00
#
_symmetry.space_group_name_H-M   'P 1'
#
loop_
_entity.id
_entity.type
_entity.pdbx_description
1 polymer ?
#
loop_
_entity_poly.entity_id
_entity_poly.type
_entity_poly.pdbx_seq_one_letter_code
_entity_poly.pdbx_strand_id
1 'polypeptide(L)'
;LILPLLLVSSLSSLLHSFSGRLGWSTRSLDSKAVEDFRGRLRYFFMNPCEKYRARGRKPWKLVLQILKIFIITAQLVFFGLSNEMMATFKEDNVMTFKHLFLKGFKDHGQGNYALYTKADLYDHIYHVINRYADLQNLTLGNLAYERVGGEYTPLSVCRLFYRNSTIDPGRDTFYIDPRIDEGTENINFSLDFKRLVSVNINFTLKSINLQTVRHHELPDCYGFHIKIIFDNRAHSGKIKVGVENDARIYECGDYNVRGNSGKMDYLLLMFDSLVILACFASLILCTRSVVRGIQLQFVS
;
A
#
# COMPACT_ATOMS: atom_id res chain seq x y z
N LEU A 1 85.73 38.13 -8.61
CA LEU A 1 86.55 39.25 -9.13
C LEU A 1 85.72 39.94 -10.22
N ILE A 2 85.34 41.20 -9.99
CA ILE A 2 85.00 42.20 -11.01
C ILE A 2 83.66 42.02 -11.76
N LEU A 3 82.61 42.64 -11.20
CA LEU A 3 81.65 43.49 -11.94
C LEU A 3 82.47 44.39 -12.89
N PRO A 4 82.09 44.71 -14.14
CA PRO A 4 80.91 45.55 -14.34
C PRO A 4 80.16 45.47 -15.68
N LEU A 5 78.90 45.88 -15.60
CA LEU A 5 78.22 46.84 -16.49
C LEU A 5 78.70 46.92 -17.94
N LEU A 6 77.86 46.46 -18.90
CA LEU A 6 77.66 47.15 -20.19
C LEU A 6 76.48 46.63 -21.05
N LEU A 7 75.55 45.83 -20.51
CA LEU A 7 74.37 45.37 -21.26
C LEU A 7 73.02 45.83 -20.67
N VAL A 8 73.04 46.78 -19.74
CA VAL A 8 71.82 47.31 -19.08
C VAL A 8 71.23 48.53 -19.81
N SER A 9 71.92 49.13 -20.79
CA SER A 9 71.42 50.34 -21.47
C SER A 9 70.63 50.11 -22.76
N SER A 10 70.48 48.86 -23.26
CA SER A 10 69.74 48.61 -24.50
C SER A 10 68.54 47.65 -24.40
N LEU A 11 68.19 47.18 -23.20
CA LEU A 11 67.04 46.28 -22.98
C LEU A 11 65.86 46.93 -22.22
N SER A 12 66.00 48.17 -21.73
CA SER A 12 64.89 48.94 -21.12
C SER A 12 63.87 49.42 -22.16
N SER A 13 64.29 49.64 -23.42
CA SER A 13 63.41 50.13 -24.51
C SER A 13 62.62 49.04 -25.23
N LEU A 14 62.93 47.75 -25.01
CA LEU A 14 62.20 46.62 -25.62
C LEU A 14 61.20 45.94 -24.67
N LEU A 15 61.37 46.07 -23.36
CA LEU A 15 60.44 45.49 -22.37
C LEU A 15 59.19 46.33 -22.08
N HIS A 16 59.18 47.64 -22.42
CA HIS A 16 57.97 48.46 -22.28
C HIS A 16 56.97 48.34 -23.45
N SER A 17 57.38 47.75 -24.59
CA SER A 17 56.49 47.54 -25.75
C SER A 17 55.80 46.15 -25.73
N PHE A 18 56.37 45.17 -25.02
CA PHE A 18 55.83 43.81 -24.98
C PHE A 18 54.78 43.57 -23.88
N SER A 19 54.72 44.42 -22.84
CA SER A 19 53.68 44.35 -21.80
C SER A 19 52.30 44.82 -22.26
N GLY A 20 52.21 45.62 -23.33
CA GLY A 20 50.92 46.12 -23.86
C GLY A 20 50.19 45.14 -24.77
N ARG A 21 50.91 44.30 -25.53
CA ARG A 21 50.31 43.36 -26.49
C ARG A 21 49.95 42.01 -25.89
N LEU A 22 50.68 41.53 -24.89
CA LEU A 22 50.31 40.28 -24.20
C LEU A 22 49.09 40.51 -23.30
N GLY A 23 49.00 41.66 -22.61
CA GLY A 23 47.88 42.04 -21.76
C GLY A 23 46.56 42.25 -22.49
N TRP A 24 46.58 42.81 -23.70
CA TRP A 24 45.39 42.91 -24.57
C TRP A 24 44.95 41.56 -25.14
N SER A 25 45.88 40.67 -25.45
CA SER A 25 45.54 39.31 -25.91
C SER A 25 44.88 38.51 -24.79
N THR A 26 45.43 38.50 -23.56
CA THR A 26 44.80 37.86 -22.39
C THR A 26 43.46 38.49 -22.03
N ARG A 27 43.33 39.83 -22.00
CA ARG A 27 42.02 40.48 -21.75
C ARG A 27 40.99 40.17 -22.84
N SER A 28 41.40 40.09 -24.10
CA SER A 28 40.48 39.75 -25.21
C SER A 28 40.08 38.27 -25.22
N LEU A 29 40.98 37.37 -24.82
CA LEU A 29 40.72 35.94 -24.65
C LEU A 29 39.80 35.69 -23.46
N ASP A 30 40.06 36.38 -22.35
CA ASP A 30 39.22 36.34 -21.15
C ASP A 30 37.82 36.92 -21.42
N SER A 31 37.74 38.05 -22.13
CA SER A 31 36.46 38.63 -22.59
C SER A 31 35.68 37.68 -23.51
N LYS A 32 36.35 37.01 -24.45
CA LYS A 32 35.72 35.99 -25.32
C LYS A 32 35.27 34.75 -24.54
N ALA A 33 36.03 34.32 -23.53
CA ALA A 33 35.67 33.19 -22.67
C ALA A 33 34.45 33.52 -21.78
N VAL A 34 34.41 34.72 -21.21
CA VAL A 34 33.27 35.22 -20.41
C VAL A 34 32.00 35.34 -21.26
N GLU A 35 32.12 35.83 -22.50
CA GLU A 35 30.98 35.90 -23.43
C GLU A 35 30.47 34.52 -23.86
N ASP A 36 31.35 33.56 -24.14
CA ASP A 36 30.96 32.17 -24.42
C ASP A 36 30.27 31.53 -23.21
N PHE A 37 30.80 31.74 -22.00
CA PHE A 37 30.20 31.25 -20.77
C PHE A 37 28.81 31.86 -20.52
N ARG A 38 28.66 33.18 -20.68
CA ARG A 38 27.38 33.88 -20.59
C ARG A 38 26.36 33.36 -21.61
N GLY A 39 26.82 33.03 -22.82
CA GLY A 39 26.00 32.39 -23.86
C GLY A 39 25.52 30.99 -23.46
N ARG A 40 26.40 30.16 -22.88
CA ARG A 40 26.05 28.82 -22.37
C ARG A 40 25.08 28.88 -21.19
N LEU A 41 25.27 29.84 -20.28
CA LEU A 41 24.40 30.04 -19.13
C LEU A 41 23.00 30.48 -19.56
N ARG A 42 22.91 31.49 -20.44
CA ARG A 42 21.63 31.95 -21.02
C ARG A 42 20.92 30.81 -21.76
N TYR A 43 21.67 30.00 -22.51
CA TYR A 43 21.13 28.81 -23.15
C TYR A 43 20.66 27.76 -22.13
N PHE A 44 21.34 27.57 -21.00
CA PHE A 44 20.92 26.60 -19.98
C PHE A 44 19.57 26.99 -19.33
N PHE A 45 19.36 28.27 -19.01
CA PHE A 45 18.14 28.79 -18.40
C PHE A 45 16.97 29.08 -19.35
N MET A 46 17.18 29.07 -20.67
CA MET A 46 16.08 29.24 -21.64
C MET A 46 15.06 28.10 -21.60
N ASN A 47 13.81 28.44 -21.88
CA ASN A 47 12.69 27.49 -21.91
C ASN A 47 12.90 26.41 -23.01
N PRO A 48 12.39 25.19 -22.84
CA PRO A 48 12.53 24.11 -23.82
C PRO A 48 12.00 24.49 -25.22
N CYS A 49 10.89 25.23 -25.29
CA CYS A 49 10.30 25.72 -26.53
C CYS A 49 11.18 26.77 -27.22
N GLU A 50 11.84 27.63 -26.43
CA GLU A 50 12.80 28.63 -26.93
C GLU A 50 14.08 27.95 -27.44
N LYS A 51 14.56 26.91 -26.74
CA LYS A 51 15.69 26.07 -27.20
C LYS A 51 15.39 25.38 -28.53
N TYR A 52 14.15 24.92 -28.72
CA TYR A 52 13.71 24.33 -29.98
C TYR A 52 13.69 25.38 -31.10
N ARG A 53 13.10 26.56 -30.86
CA ARG A 53 13.08 27.66 -31.83
C ARG A 53 14.48 28.18 -32.18
N ALA A 54 15.43 28.19 -31.24
CA ALA A 54 16.78 28.71 -31.44
C ALA A 54 17.76 27.74 -32.14
N ARG A 55 17.58 26.42 -32.03
CA ARG A 55 18.52 25.42 -32.60
C ARG A 55 17.87 24.28 -33.40
N GLY A 56 16.55 24.25 -33.55
CA GLY A 56 15.80 23.21 -34.28
C GLY A 56 15.87 21.80 -33.65
N ARG A 57 16.43 21.63 -32.45
CA ARG A 57 16.56 20.31 -31.80
C ARG A 57 15.24 19.88 -31.16
N LYS A 58 14.56 18.89 -31.75
CA LYS A 58 13.30 18.32 -31.22
C LYS A 58 13.40 18.06 -29.70
N PRO A 59 12.45 18.55 -28.88
CA PRO A 59 12.52 18.49 -27.42
C PRO A 59 12.11 17.11 -26.90
N TRP A 60 12.88 16.07 -27.25
CA TRP A 60 12.62 14.67 -26.86
C TRP A 60 12.47 14.47 -25.35
N LYS A 61 13.16 15.28 -24.54
CA LYS A 61 13.02 15.26 -23.08
C LYS A 61 11.60 15.62 -22.61
N LEU A 62 10.97 16.62 -23.23
CA LEU A 62 9.63 17.08 -22.87
C LEU A 62 8.57 16.08 -23.35
N VAL A 63 8.74 15.54 -24.56
CA VAL A 63 7.86 14.49 -25.10
C VAL A 63 7.89 13.23 -24.22
N LEU A 64 9.08 12.78 -23.81
CA LEU A 64 9.22 11.63 -22.90
C LEU A 64 8.59 11.89 -21.53
N GLN A 65 8.64 13.12 -21.02
CA GLN A 65 7.98 13.48 -19.76
C GLN A 65 6.46 13.44 -19.87
N ILE A 66 5.88 14.00 -20.95
CA ILE A 66 4.42 13.95 -21.17
C ILE A 66 3.96 12.50 -21.37
N LEU A 67 4.69 11.72 -22.18
CA LEU A 67 4.38 10.31 -22.41
C LEU A 67 4.45 9.51 -21.09
N LYS A 68 5.47 9.75 -20.27
CA LYS A 68 5.60 9.13 -18.94
C LYS A 68 4.38 9.43 -18.07
N ILE A 69 3.93 10.68 -18.02
CA ILE A 69 2.75 11.06 -17.22
C ILE A 69 1.53 10.27 -17.69
N PHE A 70 1.27 10.22 -19.00
CA PHE A 70 0.13 9.47 -19.54
C PHE A 70 0.19 7.98 -19.17
N ILE A 71 1.36 7.34 -19.36
CA ILE A 71 1.56 5.92 -19.07
C ILE A 71 1.35 5.62 -17.58
N ILE A 72 1.93 6.42 -16.68
CA ILE A 72 1.78 6.23 -15.23
C ILE A 72 0.33 6.45 -14.79
N THR A 73 -0.33 7.48 -15.31
CA THR A 73 -1.74 7.74 -14.99
C THR A 73 -2.61 6.57 -15.43
N ALA A 74 -2.39 6.02 -16.62
CA ALA A 74 -3.11 4.83 -17.08
C ALA A 74 -2.86 3.63 -16.16
N GLN A 75 -1.60 3.38 -15.76
CA GLN A 75 -1.27 2.30 -14.81
C GLN A 75 -1.98 2.44 -13.48
N LEU A 76 -2.00 3.66 -12.93
CA LEU A 76 -2.66 3.94 -11.67
C LEU A 76 -4.18 3.69 -11.75
N VAL A 77 -4.80 4.05 -12.87
CA VAL A 77 -6.24 3.79 -13.09
C VAL A 77 -6.53 2.29 -13.16
N PHE A 78 -5.76 1.53 -13.96
CA PHE A 78 -5.96 0.08 -14.04
C PHE A 78 -5.76 -0.59 -12.68
N PHE A 79 -4.69 -0.25 -11.97
CA PHE A 79 -4.43 -0.75 -10.62
C PHE A 79 -5.53 -0.36 -9.62
N GLY A 80 -6.07 0.87 -9.74
CA GLY A 80 -7.16 1.35 -8.92
C GLY A 80 -8.44 0.52 -9.09
N LEU A 81 -8.81 0.23 -10.34
CA LEU A 81 -10.01 -0.55 -10.65
C LEU A 81 -9.91 -1.99 -10.13
N SER A 82 -8.76 -2.66 -10.30
CA SER A 82 -8.57 -4.02 -9.78
C SER A 82 -8.61 -4.05 -8.25
N ASN A 83 -8.01 -3.06 -7.57
CA ASN A 83 -8.07 -2.97 -6.11
C ASN A 83 -9.46 -2.65 -5.58
N GLU A 84 -10.21 -1.79 -6.26
CA GLU A 84 -11.59 -1.46 -5.90
C GLU A 84 -12.48 -2.72 -5.93
N MET A 85 -12.34 -3.55 -6.98
CA MET A 85 -13.07 -4.81 -7.09
C MET A 85 -12.72 -5.78 -5.96
N MET A 86 -11.43 -5.94 -5.63
CA MET A 86 -10.99 -6.75 -4.50
C MET A 86 -11.55 -6.23 -3.17
N ALA A 87 -11.49 -4.91 -2.94
CA ALA A 87 -11.97 -4.29 -1.71
C ALA A 87 -13.48 -4.49 -1.55
N THR A 88 -14.23 -4.26 -2.62
CA THR A 88 -15.69 -4.44 -2.67
C THR A 88 -16.07 -5.88 -2.37
N PHE A 89 -15.40 -6.85 -3.00
CA PHE A 89 -15.63 -8.27 -2.71
C PHE A 89 -15.38 -8.63 -1.24
N LYS A 90 -14.31 -8.09 -0.63
CA LYS A 90 -14.04 -8.30 0.80
C LYS A 90 -15.13 -7.67 1.67
N GLU A 91 -15.52 -6.43 1.40
CA GLU A 91 -16.56 -5.71 2.14
C GLU A 91 -17.92 -6.40 2.04
N ASP A 92 -18.33 -6.83 0.85
CA ASP A 92 -19.58 -7.55 0.61
C ASP A 92 -19.64 -8.89 1.35
N ASN A 93 -18.52 -9.63 1.40
CA ASN A 93 -18.44 -10.88 2.15
C ASN A 93 -18.51 -10.62 3.66
N VAL A 94 -17.80 -9.61 4.17
CA VAL A 94 -17.89 -9.21 5.59
C VAL A 94 -19.33 -8.85 5.96
N MET A 95 -20.02 -8.12 5.08
CA MET A 95 -21.41 -7.75 5.28
C MET A 95 -22.32 -8.98 5.28
N THR A 96 -22.11 -9.89 4.34
CA THR A 96 -22.81 -11.17 4.27
C THR A 96 -22.62 -11.98 5.56
N PHE A 97 -21.41 -12.05 6.10
CA PHE A 97 -21.13 -12.73 7.36
C PHE A 97 -21.87 -12.10 8.55
N LYS A 98 -21.98 -10.77 8.61
CA LYS A 98 -22.79 -10.09 9.62
C LYS A 98 -24.25 -10.54 9.54
N HIS A 99 -24.84 -10.58 8.35
CA HIS A 99 -26.23 -11.04 8.17
C HIS A 99 -26.46 -12.51 8.46
N LEU A 100 -25.49 -13.37 8.13
CA LEU A 100 -25.61 -14.81 8.34
C LEU A 100 -25.46 -15.20 9.81
N PHE A 101 -24.50 -14.58 10.51
CA PHE A 101 -24.10 -15.02 11.84
C PHE A 101 -24.62 -14.13 12.98
N LEU A 102 -24.91 -12.85 12.74
CA LEU A 102 -25.47 -11.98 13.77
C LEU A 102 -27.01 -11.99 13.71
N LYS A 103 -27.62 -12.56 14.74
CA LYS A 103 -29.08 -12.68 14.84
C LYS A 103 -29.75 -11.30 14.85
N GLY A 104 -30.63 -11.04 13.88
CA GLY A 104 -31.39 -9.79 13.83
C GLY A 104 -30.58 -8.54 13.46
N PHE A 105 -29.42 -8.72 12.82
CA PHE A 105 -28.61 -7.62 12.31
C PHE A 105 -29.36 -6.79 11.25
N LYS A 106 -29.14 -5.47 11.23
CA LYS A 106 -29.78 -4.52 10.31
C LYS A 106 -28.73 -3.54 9.76
N ASP A 107 -28.78 -3.27 8.46
CA ASP A 107 -27.79 -2.48 7.71
C ASP A 107 -27.59 -1.06 8.22
N HIS A 108 -28.69 -0.43 8.64
CA HIS A 108 -28.70 0.96 9.11
C HIS A 108 -28.42 1.10 10.62
N GLY A 109 -28.02 0.01 11.29
CA GLY A 109 -27.60 0.04 12.69
C GLY A 109 -26.24 0.71 12.82
N GLN A 110 -26.22 2.04 12.94
CA GLN A 110 -25.01 2.82 13.22
C GLN A 110 -24.32 2.32 14.51
N GLY A 111 -23.36 1.41 14.35
CA GLY A 111 -22.25 1.17 15.27
C GLY A 111 -22.54 0.56 16.65
N ASN A 112 -23.76 0.12 16.97
CA ASN A 112 -24.12 -0.31 18.33
C ASN A 112 -24.90 -1.64 18.37
N TYR A 113 -24.47 -2.64 17.59
CA TYR A 113 -24.99 -3.99 17.79
C TYR A 113 -24.44 -4.54 19.12
N ALA A 114 -25.34 -4.71 20.09
CA ALA A 114 -25.00 -5.04 21.46
C ALA A 114 -26.13 -5.82 22.14
N LEU A 115 -25.75 -6.61 23.14
CA LEU A 115 -26.63 -7.46 23.93
C LEU A 115 -26.67 -6.95 25.37
N TYR A 116 -27.84 -7.12 26.02
CA TYR A 116 -28.08 -6.61 27.37
C TYR A 116 -28.50 -7.70 28.37
N THR A 117 -28.84 -8.90 27.88
CA THR A 117 -29.25 -10.02 28.74
C THR A 117 -28.37 -11.24 28.55
N LYS A 118 -28.28 -12.06 29.61
CA LYS A 118 -27.53 -13.32 29.58
C LYS A 118 -28.15 -14.32 28.59
N ALA A 119 -29.49 -14.38 28.55
CA ALA A 119 -30.23 -15.27 27.65
C ALA A 119 -29.97 -14.92 26.18
N ASP A 120 -29.96 -13.62 25.84
CA ASP A 120 -29.65 -13.17 24.48
C ASP A 120 -28.23 -13.56 24.09
N LEU A 121 -27.25 -13.46 24.99
CA LEU A 121 -25.87 -13.88 24.70
C LEU A 121 -25.80 -15.36 24.30
N TYR A 122 -26.40 -16.26 25.09
CA TYR A 122 -26.41 -17.68 24.76
C TYR A 122 -27.13 -17.96 23.45
N ASP A 123 -28.31 -17.36 23.25
CA ASP A 123 -29.09 -17.52 22.03
C ASP A 123 -28.33 -17.05 20.78
N HIS A 124 -27.56 -15.96 20.88
CA HIS A 124 -26.71 -15.49 19.78
C HIS A 124 -25.54 -16.44 19.51
N ILE A 125 -24.88 -16.96 20.54
CA ILE A 125 -23.79 -17.94 20.36
C ILE A 125 -24.32 -19.21 19.69
N TYR A 126 -25.43 -19.76 20.17
CA TYR A 126 -26.06 -20.93 19.54
C TYR A 126 -26.55 -20.64 18.12
N HIS A 127 -27.02 -19.42 17.85
CA HIS A 127 -27.35 -19.00 16.49
C HIS A 127 -26.15 -19.11 15.56
N VAL A 128 -24.98 -18.57 15.95
CA VAL A 128 -23.75 -18.68 15.15
C VAL A 128 -23.40 -20.15 14.89
N ILE A 129 -23.40 -21.00 15.93
CA ILE A 129 -23.05 -22.42 15.82
C ILE A 129 -23.99 -23.14 14.85
N ASN A 130 -25.31 -22.93 14.98
CA ASN A 130 -26.30 -23.57 14.13
C ASN A 130 -26.21 -23.08 12.68
N ARG A 131 -25.99 -21.78 12.48
CA ARG A 131 -25.78 -21.19 11.14
C ARG A 131 -24.50 -21.68 10.48
N TYR A 132 -23.44 -21.84 11.27
CA TYR A 132 -22.20 -22.44 10.79
C TYR A 132 -22.42 -23.89 10.40
N ALA A 133 -23.17 -24.68 11.17
CA ALA A 133 -23.42 -26.09 10.82
C ALA A 133 -24.25 -26.26 9.53
N ASP A 134 -25.21 -25.36 9.29
CA ASP A 134 -26.12 -25.38 8.14
C ASP A 134 -25.68 -24.45 6.99
N LEU A 135 -24.40 -24.02 6.97
CA LEU A 135 -23.91 -22.98 6.06
C LEU A 135 -24.24 -23.26 4.59
N GLN A 136 -24.01 -24.49 4.13
CA GLN A 136 -24.17 -24.86 2.72
C GLN A 136 -25.61 -24.75 2.20
N ASN A 137 -26.61 -24.91 3.07
CA ASN A 137 -28.01 -24.79 2.67
C ASN A 137 -28.52 -23.34 2.74
N LEU A 138 -27.86 -22.50 3.53
CA LEU A 138 -28.29 -21.12 3.81
C LEU A 138 -27.68 -20.10 2.86
N THR A 139 -26.42 -20.31 2.44
CA THR A 139 -25.67 -19.29 1.72
C THR A 139 -26.01 -19.26 0.24
N LEU A 140 -26.19 -18.05 -0.30
CA LEU A 140 -26.27 -17.82 -1.75
C LEU A 140 -24.89 -17.84 -2.43
N GLY A 141 -23.81 -17.71 -1.65
CA GLY A 141 -22.43 -17.69 -2.11
C GLY A 141 -21.79 -19.07 -2.16
N ASN A 142 -20.65 -19.16 -2.84
CA ASN A 142 -19.80 -20.35 -2.95
C ASN A 142 -18.88 -20.52 -1.72
N LEU A 143 -19.47 -20.54 -0.52
CA LEU A 143 -18.75 -20.71 0.73
C LEU A 143 -18.50 -22.19 1.04
N ALA A 144 -17.28 -22.52 1.46
CA ALA A 144 -16.89 -23.87 1.86
C ALA A 144 -16.10 -23.84 3.17
N TYR A 145 -16.17 -24.92 3.95
CA TYR A 145 -15.32 -25.06 5.14
C TYR A 145 -13.87 -25.30 4.75
N GLU A 146 -12.94 -24.79 5.54
CA GLU A 146 -11.53 -25.13 5.40
C GLU A 146 -11.30 -26.62 5.75
N ARG A 147 -10.35 -27.23 5.03
CA ARG A 147 -9.97 -28.64 5.21
C ARG A 147 -8.48 -28.71 5.49
N VAL A 148 -8.11 -29.30 6.62
CA VAL A 148 -6.71 -29.51 7.05
C VAL A 148 -6.52 -31.00 7.29
N GLY A 149 -5.59 -31.63 6.56
CA GLY A 149 -5.34 -33.08 6.71
C GLY A 149 -6.51 -33.98 6.31
N GLY A 150 -7.46 -33.50 5.50
CA GLY A 150 -8.65 -34.27 5.07
C GLY A 150 -9.88 -34.12 5.97
N GLU A 151 -9.74 -33.47 7.13
CA GLU A 151 -10.86 -33.15 8.03
C GLU A 151 -11.26 -31.68 7.91
N TYR A 152 -12.56 -31.40 8.14
CA TYR A 152 -13.06 -30.04 8.19
C TYR A 152 -12.62 -29.36 9.48
N THR A 153 -12.17 -28.12 9.37
CA THR A 153 -11.83 -27.32 10.56
C THR A 153 -13.10 -27.03 11.36
N PRO A 154 -13.17 -27.42 12.64
CA PRO A 154 -14.31 -27.10 13.47
C PRO A 154 -14.34 -25.61 13.81
N LEU A 155 -15.52 -25.10 14.14
CA LEU A 155 -15.67 -23.81 14.78
C LEU A 155 -15.17 -23.90 16.22
N SER A 156 -14.42 -22.90 16.66
CA SER A 156 -13.82 -22.82 18.00
C SER A 156 -14.48 -21.71 18.82
N VAL A 157 -14.99 -22.03 20.00
CA VAL A 157 -15.50 -21.03 20.96
C VAL A 157 -14.47 -20.83 22.06
N CYS A 158 -13.80 -19.68 22.04
CA CYS A 158 -12.82 -19.26 23.03
C CYS A 158 -13.46 -18.31 24.03
N ARG A 159 -13.35 -18.63 25.32
CA ARG A 159 -13.80 -17.76 26.42
C ARG A 159 -12.58 -17.16 27.09
N LEU A 160 -12.62 -15.84 27.30
CA LEU A 160 -11.59 -15.11 28.01
C LEU A 160 -12.15 -14.61 29.33
N PHE A 161 -11.50 -14.96 30.43
CA PHE A 161 -11.95 -14.60 31.78
C PHE A 161 -10.80 -14.15 32.66
N TYR A 162 -11.07 -13.25 33.61
CA TYR A 162 -10.11 -12.92 34.65
C TYR A 162 -9.85 -14.16 35.51
N ARG A 163 -8.58 -14.42 35.84
CA ARG A 163 -8.16 -15.60 36.62
C ARG A 163 -8.77 -15.67 38.01
N ASN A 164 -9.03 -14.52 38.63
CA ASN A 164 -9.79 -14.44 39.85
C ASN A 164 -10.51 -13.10 39.91
N SER A 165 -11.80 -13.09 40.27
CA SER A 165 -12.50 -11.85 40.55
C SER A 165 -13.58 -12.06 41.60
N THR A 166 -13.63 -11.16 42.58
CA THR A 166 -14.76 -11.02 43.49
C THR A 166 -15.20 -9.57 43.43
N ILE A 167 -16.38 -9.34 42.87
CA ILE A 167 -16.98 -8.00 42.72
C ILE A 167 -18.30 -8.02 43.49
N ASP A 168 -18.39 -7.18 44.52
CA ASP A 168 -19.61 -6.97 45.32
C ASP A 168 -19.95 -5.48 45.38
N PRO A 169 -20.76 -4.99 44.42
CA PRO A 169 -21.20 -3.61 44.40
C PRO A 169 -22.08 -3.24 45.61
N GLY A 170 -22.73 -4.21 46.27
CA GLY A 170 -23.57 -3.94 47.44
C GLY A 170 -22.77 -3.58 48.70
N ARG A 171 -21.48 -3.95 48.72
CA ARG A 171 -20.53 -3.63 49.80
C ARG A 171 -19.43 -2.67 49.35
N ASP A 172 -19.50 -2.13 48.14
CA ASP A 172 -18.46 -1.29 47.52
C ASP A 172 -17.06 -1.94 47.55
N THR A 173 -16.97 -3.27 47.44
CA THR A 173 -15.69 -4.01 47.47
C THR A 173 -15.44 -4.78 46.19
N PHE A 174 -14.19 -4.79 45.73
CA PHE A 174 -13.75 -5.58 44.60
C PHE A 174 -12.31 -6.08 44.77
N TYR A 175 -12.03 -7.25 44.18
CA TYR A 175 -10.70 -7.81 43.99
C TYR A 175 -10.66 -8.46 42.62
N ILE A 176 -9.65 -8.15 41.80
CA ILE A 176 -9.51 -8.65 40.42
C ILE A 176 -8.04 -8.97 40.17
N ASP A 177 -7.75 -10.19 39.73
CA ASP A 177 -6.47 -10.53 39.09
C ASP A 177 -6.58 -10.21 37.59
N PRO A 178 -5.81 -9.23 37.06
CA PRO A 178 -5.91 -8.81 35.67
C PRO A 178 -5.39 -9.86 34.68
N ARG A 179 -4.80 -10.97 35.15
CA ARG A 179 -4.41 -12.08 34.28
C ARG A 179 -5.64 -12.71 33.63
N ILE A 180 -5.54 -12.88 32.31
CA ILE A 180 -6.60 -13.47 31.48
C ILE A 180 -6.26 -14.93 31.28
N ASP A 181 -7.19 -15.79 31.63
CA ASP A 181 -7.16 -17.21 31.33
C ASP A 181 -8.07 -17.46 30.11
N GLU A 182 -7.64 -18.36 29.23
CA GLU A 182 -8.37 -18.76 28.02
C GLU A 182 -8.88 -20.20 28.16
N GLY A 183 -10.16 -20.41 27.82
CA GLY A 183 -10.77 -21.74 27.77
C GLY A 183 -11.51 -21.96 26.47
N THR A 184 -11.05 -22.93 25.67
CA THR A 184 -11.67 -23.34 24.40
C THR A 184 -12.53 -24.58 24.60
N GLU A 185 -13.83 -24.49 24.26
CA GLU A 185 -14.78 -25.60 24.37
C GLU A 185 -15.65 -25.68 23.11
N ASN A 186 -16.12 -26.89 22.77
CA ASN A 186 -16.74 -27.12 21.46
C ASN A 186 -18.25 -26.80 21.43
N ILE A 187 -19.06 -27.13 22.45
CA ILE A 187 -20.54 -27.05 22.32
C ILE A 187 -21.31 -26.75 23.64
N ASN A 188 -20.87 -27.24 24.80
CA ASN A 188 -21.56 -27.02 26.08
C ASN A 188 -20.66 -26.29 27.07
N PHE A 189 -20.85 -24.98 27.17
CA PHE A 189 -20.07 -24.12 28.03
C PHE A 189 -20.96 -23.35 29.01
N SER A 190 -20.46 -23.13 30.21
CA SER A 190 -21.04 -22.19 31.18
C SER A 190 -20.20 -20.92 31.20
N LEU A 191 -20.86 -19.76 31.25
CA LEU A 191 -20.23 -18.45 31.34
C LEU A 191 -20.38 -17.87 32.75
N ASP A 192 -19.25 -17.62 33.42
CA ASP A 192 -19.21 -16.77 34.60
C ASP A 192 -19.11 -15.29 34.21
N PHE A 193 -20.27 -14.65 34.08
CA PHE A 193 -20.40 -13.24 33.68
C PHE A 193 -19.66 -12.24 34.59
N LYS A 194 -19.35 -12.61 35.85
CA LYS A 194 -18.60 -11.71 36.75
C LYS A 194 -17.13 -11.62 36.32
N ARG A 195 -16.59 -12.72 35.79
CA ARG A 195 -15.19 -12.87 35.36
C ARG A 195 -15.00 -12.72 33.86
N LEU A 196 -16.08 -12.83 33.08
CA LEU A 196 -16.06 -12.87 31.63
C LEU A 196 -15.56 -11.55 31.01
N VAL A 197 -14.43 -11.61 30.31
CA VAL A 197 -13.87 -10.49 29.55
C VAL A 197 -14.46 -10.47 28.14
N SER A 198 -14.42 -11.60 27.43
CA SER A 198 -15.08 -11.75 26.13
C SER A 198 -15.30 -13.20 25.75
N VAL A 199 -16.21 -13.43 24.79
CA VAL A 199 -16.33 -14.71 24.08
C VAL A 199 -15.99 -14.47 22.62
N ASN A 200 -15.10 -15.28 22.06
CA ASN A 200 -14.68 -15.19 20.67
C ASN A 200 -15.05 -16.50 19.96
N ILE A 201 -15.76 -16.41 18.85
CA ILE A 201 -16.07 -17.56 18.00
C ILE A 201 -15.25 -17.43 16.72
N ASN A 202 -14.37 -18.41 16.48
CA ASN A 202 -13.42 -18.40 15.38
C ASN A 202 -13.69 -19.56 14.43
N PHE A 203 -13.70 -19.30 13.13
CA PHE A 203 -13.78 -20.33 12.09
C PHE A 203 -13.23 -19.79 10.76
N THR A 204 -12.80 -20.70 9.88
CA THR A 204 -12.32 -20.33 8.54
C THR A 204 -13.29 -20.80 7.47
N LEU A 205 -13.64 -19.91 6.54
CA LEU A 205 -14.38 -20.23 5.34
C LEU A 205 -13.55 -19.94 4.08
N LYS A 206 -13.76 -20.73 3.04
CA LYS A 206 -13.18 -20.55 1.72
C LYS A 206 -14.24 -20.05 0.75
N SER A 207 -13.82 -19.21 -0.19
CA SER A 207 -14.65 -18.69 -1.27
C SER A 207 -13.80 -18.46 -2.52
N ILE A 208 -14.43 -18.34 -3.67
CA ILE A 208 -13.76 -18.03 -4.94
C ILE A 208 -14.37 -16.76 -5.50
N ASN A 209 -13.55 -15.76 -5.82
CA ASN A 209 -14.05 -14.55 -6.46
C ASN A 209 -14.24 -14.79 -7.96
N LEU A 210 -15.49 -14.96 -8.37
CA LEU A 210 -15.85 -15.15 -9.78
C LEU A 210 -15.98 -13.83 -10.56
N GLN A 211 -15.94 -12.67 -9.90
CA GLN A 211 -16.04 -11.38 -10.58
C GLN A 211 -14.82 -11.11 -11.46
N THR A 212 -13.62 -11.54 -11.03
CA THR A 212 -12.36 -11.36 -11.78
C THR A 212 -12.38 -12.07 -13.14
N VAL A 213 -13.07 -13.22 -13.24
CA VAL A 213 -13.22 -13.98 -14.50
C VAL A 213 -13.89 -13.14 -15.59
N ARG A 214 -14.84 -12.25 -15.24
CA ARG A 214 -15.48 -11.34 -16.22
C ARG A 214 -14.50 -10.31 -16.78
N HIS A 215 -13.47 -9.98 -16.02
CA HIS A 215 -12.40 -9.06 -16.41
C HIS A 215 -11.24 -9.79 -17.09
N HIS A 216 -11.41 -11.08 -17.43
CA HIS A 216 -10.39 -11.94 -18.05
C HIS A 216 -9.13 -12.13 -17.18
N GLU A 217 -9.22 -11.80 -15.90
CA GLU A 217 -8.22 -12.12 -14.88
C GLU A 217 -8.51 -13.50 -14.29
N LEU A 218 -7.49 -14.14 -13.73
CA LEU A 218 -7.65 -15.43 -13.06
C LEU A 218 -8.49 -15.29 -11.77
N PRO A 219 -9.34 -16.28 -11.44
CA PRO A 219 -10.08 -16.27 -10.19
C PRO A 219 -9.15 -16.48 -9.01
N ASP A 220 -9.18 -15.53 -8.07
CA ASP A 220 -8.50 -15.65 -6.79
C ASP A 220 -9.32 -16.50 -5.81
N CYS A 221 -8.64 -17.37 -5.08
CA CYS A 221 -9.20 -18.10 -3.96
C CYS A 221 -9.00 -17.31 -2.66
N TYR A 222 -10.06 -17.23 -1.86
CA TYR A 222 -10.08 -16.50 -0.60
C TYR A 222 -10.25 -17.45 0.58
N GLY A 223 -9.41 -17.28 1.59
CA GLY A 223 -9.58 -17.86 2.92
C GLY A 223 -9.96 -16.76 3.90
N PHE A 224 -11.21 -16.75 4.34
CA PHE A 224 -11.75 -15.82 5.32
C PHE A 224 -11.61 -16.41 6.72
N HIS A 225 -10.83 -15.76 7.58
CA HIS A 225 -10.77 -16.08 9.00
C HIS A 225 -11.75 -15.18 9.74
N ILE A 226 -12.93 -15.72 10.03
CA ILE A 226 -14.02 -14.99 10.70
C ILE A 226 -13.88 -15.15 12.20
N LYS A 227 -13.97 -14.03 12.91
CA LYS A 227 -13.94 -13.94 14.36
C LYS A 227 -15.10 -13.09 14.86
N ILE A 228 -16.04 -13.72 15.55
CA ILE A 228 -17.18 -13.05 16.17
C ILE A 228 -16.86 -12.81 17.63
N ILE A 229 -16.88 -11.55 18.05
CA ILE A 229 -16.41 -11.09 19.36
C ILE A 229 -17.58 -10.57 20.15
N PHE A 230 -17.82 -11.17 21.31
CA PHE A 230 -18.73 -10.69 22.33
C PHE A 230 -17.90 -10.02 23.42
N ASP A 231 -17.71 -8.70 23.32
CA ASP A 231 -16.85 -7.91 24.19
C ASP A 231 -17.60 -7.43 25.44
N ASN A 232 -17.14 -7.88 26.61
CA ASN A 232 -17.65 -7.51 27.93
C ASN A 232 -16.58 -6.79 28.79
N ARG A 233 -15.47 -6.31 28.22
CA ARG A 233 -14.35 -5.69 28.96
C ARG A 233 -14.76 -4.57 29.92
N ALA A 234 -15.79 -3.80 29.56
CA ALA A 234 -16.27 -2.69 30.37
C ALA A 234 -17.16 -3.11 31.55
N HIS A 235 -17.66 -4.35 31.58
CA HIS A 235 -18.62 -4.87 32.57
C HIS A 235 -19.81 -3.92 32.86
N SER A 236 -20.27 -3.16 31.85
CA SER A 236 -21.31 -2.13 32.00
C SER A 236 -22.74 -2.66 31.87
N GLY A 237 -22.92 -3.99 31.78
CA GLY A 237 -24.22 -4.61 31.44
C GLY A 237 -24.56 -4.54 29.94
N LYS A 238 -23.67 -4.00 29.11
CA LYS A 238 -23.78 -3.97 27.64
C LYS A 238 -22.60 -4.76 27.04
N ILE A 239 -22.91 -5.84 26.33
CA ILE A 239 -21.92 -6.62 25.58
C ILE A 239 -21.94 -6.16 24.14
N LYS A 240 -20.82 -5.65 23.64
CA LYS A 240 -20.69 -5.26 22.23
C LYS A 240 -20.43 -6.50 21.39
N VAL A 241 -21.08 -6.61 20.24
CA VAL A 241 -20.86 -7.74 19.34
C VAL A 241 -20.25 -7.26 18.04
N GLY A 242 -19.07 -7.77 17.72
CA GLY A 242 -18.29 -7.43 16.52
C GLY A 242 -18.01 -8.65 15.66
N VAL A 243 -17.79 -8.41 14.36
CA VAL A 243 -17.30 -9.41 13.42
C VAL A 243 -16.02 -8.86 12.81
N GLU A 244 -14.92 -9.52 13.11
CA GLU A 244 -13.62 -9.31 12.46
C GLU A 244 -13.43 -10.39 11.39
N ASN A 245 -12.78 -10.02 10.29
CA ASN A 245 -12.50 -10.94 9.19
C ASN A 245 -11.15 -10.62 8.58
N ASP A 246 -10.24 -11.59 8.61
CA ASP A 246 -8.96 -11.51 7.90
C ASP A 246 -9.03 -12.36 6.63
N ALA A 247 -9.00 -11.70 5.48
CA ALA A 247 -9.06 -12.36 4.17
C ALA A 247 -7.65 -12.64 3.63
N ARG A 248 -7.31 -13.92 3.48
CA ARG A 248 -6.10 -14.39 2.79
C ARG A 248 -6.42 -14.68 1.33
N ILE A 249 -5.62 -14.12 0.43
CA ILE A 249 -5.72 -14.35 -1.01
C ILE A 249 -4.63 -15.35 -1.39
N TYR A 250 -4.98 -16.38 -2.14
CA TYR A 250 -4.05 -17.37 -2.64
C TYR A 250 -4.49 -17.89 -4.00
N GLU A 251 -3.54 -18.40 -4.77
CA GLU A 251 -3.81 -19.00 -6.08
C GLU A 251 -4.60 -20.30 -5.92
N CYS A 252 -5.68 -20.42 -6.68
CA CYS A 252 -6.42 -21.67 -6.73
C CYS A 252 -5.57 -22.78 -7.36
N GLY A 253 -5.58 -23.98 -6.79
CA GLY A 253 -4.70 -25.08 -7.22
C GLY A 253 -4.88 -25.50 -8.68
N ASP A 254 -6.04 -26.06 -9.02
CA ASP A 254 -6.40 -26.41 -10.40
C ASP A 254 -7.63 -25.59 -10.83
N TYR A 255 -7.52 -24.87 -11.94
CA TYR A 255 -8.64 -24.19 -12.59
C TYR A 255 -8.65 -24.51 -14.08
N ASN A 256 -9.85 -24.70 -14.63
CA ASN A 256 -10.04 -24.89 -16.08
C ASN A 256 -11.00 -23.82 -16.59
N VAL A 257 -10.45 -22.68 -17.00
CA VAL A 257 -11.23 -21.60 -17.62
C VAL A 257 -11.13 -21.77 -19.13
N ARG A 258 -12.26 -22.08 -19.77
CA ARG A 258 -12.34 -22.16 -21.23
C ARG A 258 -12.23 -20.77 -21.82
N GLY A 259 -11.01 -20.32 -22.14
CA GLY A 259 -10.77 -18.99 -22.65
C GLY A 259 -9.29 -18.61 -22.70
N ASN A 260 -9.01 -17.51 -23.38
CA ASN A 260 -7.66 -17.06 -23.74
C ASN A 260 -6.99 -16.24 -22.60
N SER A 261 -7.20 -16.67 -21.34
CA SER A 261 -6.85 -15.95 -20.11
C SER A 261 -5.36 -15.56 -20.04
N GLY A 262 -4.45 -16.45 -20.47
CA GLY A 262 -3.01 -16.16 -20.45
C GLY A 262 -2.53 -15.01 -21.36
N LYS A 263 -3.35 -14.50 -22.30
CA LYS A 263 -2.94 -13.33 -23.11
C LYS A 263 -3.09 -11.99 -22.38
N MET A 264 -3.97 -11.88 -21.38
CA MET A 264 -4.17 -10.61 -20.66
C MET A 264 -3.12 -10.41 -19.55
N ASP A 265 -2.73 -11.47 -18.84
CA ASP A 265 -1.61 -11.43 -17.89
C ASP A 265 -0.32 -10.97 -18.57
N TYR A 266 -0.07 -11.46 -19.79
CA TYR A 266 1.05 -11.00 -20.60
C TYR A 266 0.95 -9.50 -20.94
N LEU A 267 -0.24 -8.98 -21.24
CA LEU A 267 -0.43 -7.56 -21.56
C LEU A 267 -0.21 -6.66 -20.33
N LEU A 268 -0.68 -7.06 -19.15
CA LEU A 268 -0.43 -6.33 -17.90
C LEU A 268 1.07 -6.29 -17.57
N LEU A 269 1.75 -7.44 -17.63
CA LEU A 269 3.20 -7.53 -17.42
C LEU A 269 4.00 -6.69 -18.43
N MET A 270 3.59 -6.71 -19.70
CA MET A 270 4.21 -5.87 -20.73
C MET A 270 3.99 -4.38 -20.46
N PHE A 271 2.81 -4.00 -20.00
CA PHE A 271 2.49 -2.61 -19.68
C PHE A 271 3.29 -2.10 -18.47
N ASP A 272 3.38 -2.88 -17.40
CA ASP A 272 4.23 -2.56 -16.23
C ASP A 272 5.70 -2.42 -16.64
N SER A 273 6.19 -3.33 -17.49
CA SER A 273 7.55 -3.26 -18.03
C SER A 273 7.80 -1.99 -18.84
N LEU A 274 6.83 -1.55 -19.65
CA LEU A 274 6.90 -0.28 -20.39
C LEU A 274 6.95 0.93 -19.45
N VAL A 275 6.18 0.92 -18.35
CA VAL A 275 6.22 2.01 -17.36
C VAL A 275 7.59 2.09 -16.71
N ILE A 276 8.16 0.94 -16.30
CA ILE A 276 9.48 0.85 -15.69
C ILE A 276 10.53 1.44 -16.64
N LEU A 277 10.53 1.04 -17.91
CA LEU A 277 11.46 1.55 -18.92
C LEU A 277 11.33 3.06 -19.14
N ALA A 278 10.11 3.59 -19.21
CA ALA A 278 9.86 5.03 -19.34
C ALA A 278 10.37 5.81 -18.12
N CYS A 279 10.16 5.27 -16.91
CA CYS A 279 10.68 5.83 -15.66
C CYS A 279 12.21 5.84 -15.62
N PHE A 280 12.88 4.75 -15.99
CA PHE A 280 14.34 4.69 -16.05
C PHE A 280 14.93 5.64 -17.09
N ALA A 281 14.36 5.71 -18.29
CA ALA A 281 14.80 6.65 -19.32
C ALA A 281 14.67 8.11 -18.84
N SER A 282 13.55 8.44 -18.18
CA SER A 282 13.34 9.75 -17.57
C SER A 282 14.37 10.05 -16.48
N LEU A 283 14.65 9.09 -15.58
CA LEU A 283 15.65 9.23 -14.52
C LEU A 283 17.04 9.52 -15.11
N ILE A 284 17.50 8.74 -16.09
CA ILE A 284 18.81 8.92 -16.73
C ILE A 284 18.91 10.32 -17.36
N LEU A 285 17.88 10.77 -18.09
CA LEU A 285 17.88 12.08 -18.74
C LEU A 285 17.86 13.25 -17.75
N CYS A 286 17.11 13.10 -16.65
CA CYS A 286 17.07 14.06 -15.56
C CYS A 286 18.42 14.13 -14.85
N THR A 287 19.01 13.00 -14.46
CA THR A 287 20.33 12.93 -13.83
C THR A 287 21.41 13.56 -14.70
N ARG A 288 21.43 13.26 -16.02
CA ARG A 288 22.38 13.91 -16.96
C ARG A 288 22.18 15.43 -17.04
N SER A 289 20.94 15.90 -16.88
CA SER A 289 20.65 17.34 -16.85
C SER A 289 21.16 18.01 -15.58
N VAL A 290 20.97 17.35 -14.43
CA VAL A 290 21.46 17.80 -13.12
C VAL A 290 22.98 17.85 -13.10
N VAL A 291 23.67 16.78 -13.55
CA VAL A 291 25.14 16.74 -13.61
C VAL A 291 25.69 17.88 -14.48
N ARG A 292 25.08 18.17 -15.63
CA ARG A 292 25.49 19.32 -16.46
C ARG A 292 25.24 20.66 -15.78
N GLY A 293 24.16 20.78 -15.01
CA GLY A 293 23.89 21.98 -14.20
C GLY A 293 24.96 22.17 -13.12
N ILE A 294 25.32 21.10 -12.42
CA ILE A 294 26.39 21.10 -11.40
C ILE A 294 27.74 21.46 -12.02
N GLN A 295 28.09 20.88 -13.18
CA GLN A 295 29.31 21.25 -13.90
C GLN A 295 29.35 22.73 -14.27
N LEU A 296 28.22 23.33 -14.65
CA LEU A 296 28.16 24.77 -14.94
C LEU A 296 28.28 25.64 -13.68
N GLN A 297 27.90 25.14 -12.50
CA GLN A 297 28.09 25.84 -11.22
C GLN A 297 29.55 25.82 -10.74
N PHE A 298 30.25 24.69 -10.89
CA PHE A 298 31.63 24.53 -10.43
C PHE A 298 32.70 24.98 -11.43
N VAL A 299 32.33 25.29 -12.68
CA VAL A 299 33.23 25.89 -13.70
C VAL A 299 33.12 27.43 -13.71
N SER A 300 32.32 28.02 -12.82
CA SER A 300 32.34 29.45 -12.50
C SER A 300 33.36 29.75 -11.40
#